data_AF-A0A6N3X9A0-F1
#
_entry.id   AF-A0A6N3X9A0-F1
#
_cell.length_a   1.000
_cell.length_b   1.000
_cell.length_c   1.000
_cell.angle_alpha   90.00
_cell.angle_beta   90.00
_cell.angle_gamma   90.00
#
_symmetry.space_group_name_H-M   'P 1'
#
loop_
_entity.id
_entity.type
_entity.pdbx_description
1 polymer ?
#
loop_
_entity_poly.entity_id
_entity_poly.type
_entity_poly.pdbx_seq_one_letter_code
_entity_poly.pdbx_strand_id
1 'polypeptide(L)'
;MSDERTYIVTYDIADSRRWRRVFKTMNGFGEWLQLSVFQCRLSKRRRAELEARLRDIIKVGQDHVMVIDIGPADKTDIAIMSIGKPYATIERQAIVI
;
A
#
# COMPACT_ATOMS: atom_id res chain seq x y z
N MET A 1 -21.93 -7.15 1.25
CA MET A 1 -20.63 -7.10 1.95
C MET A 1 -19.59 -6.65 0.93
N SER A 2 -18.73 -5.70 1.28
CA SER A 2 -17.68 -5.24 0.36
C SER A 2 -16.69 -6.38 0.11
N ASP A 3 -16.45 -6.77 -1.16
CA ASP A 3 -15.39 -7.76 -1.54
C ASP A 3 -13.98 -7.12 -1.49
N GLU A 4 -13.83 -6.08 -0.69
CA GLU A 4 -12.57 -5.37 -0.47
C GLU A 4 -11.79 -6.03 0.66
N ARG A 5 -10.48 -6.10 0.45
CA ARG A 5 -9.53 -6.66 1.41
C ARG A 5 -8.48 -5.61 1.74
N THR A 6 -7.97 -5.67 2.96
CA THR A 6 -6.86 -4.82 3.38
C THR A 6 -5.55 -5.51 3.05
N TYR A 7 -4.65 -4.78 2.41
CA TYR A 7 -3.32 -5.22 2.09
C TYR A 7 -2.29 -4.28 2.71
N ILE A 8 -1.18 -4.85 3.18
CA ILE A 8 0.06 -4.10 3.39
C ILE A 8 0.95 -4.32 2.19
N VAL A 9 1.35 -3.23 1.54
CA VAL A 9 2.27 -3.26 0.41
C VAL A 9 3.57 -2.64 0.85
N THR A 10 4.66 -3.41 0.77
CA THR A 10 6.00 -2.93 1.07
C THR A 10 6.85 -2.97 -0.19
N TYR A 11 7.84 -2.07 -0.26
CA TYR A 11 8.76 -2.06 -1.39
C TYR A 11 10.18 -1.70 -0.99
N ASP A 12 11.13 -2.35 -1.67
CA ASP A 12 12.55 -2.06 -1.64
C ASP A 12 13.01 -1.84 -3.08
N ILE A 13 13.32 -0.59 -3.44
CA ILE A 13 13.54 -0.16 -4.82
C ILE A 13 14.93 0.46 -4.92
N ALA A 14 15.81 -0.17 -5.72
CA ALA A 14 17.23 0.20 -5.77
C ALA A 14 17.50 1.54 -6.47
N ASP A 15 16.61 1.98 -7.37
CA ASP A 15 16.80 3.21 -8.16
C ASP A 15 15.80 4.31 -7.77
N SER A 16 16.32 5.52 -7.57
CA SER A 16 15.52 6.67 -7.11
C SER A 16 14.47 7.16 -8.12
N ARG A 17 14.65 6.93 -9.43
CA ARG A 17 13.66 7.29 -10.45
C ARG A 17 12.51 6.28 -10.45
N ARG A 18 12.81 4.98 -10.38
CA ARG A 18 11.79 3.93 -10.20
C ARG A 18 11.07 4.07 -8.87
N TRP A 19 11.78 4.37 -7.78
CA TRP A 19 11.19 4.61 -6.46
C TRP A 19 10.13 5.71 -6.51
N ARG A 20 10.43 6.87 -7.13
CA ARG A 20 9.43 7.95 -7.30
C ARG A 20 8.20 7.52 -8.08
N ARG A 21 8.36 6.67 -9.10
CA ARG A 21 7.24 6.12 -9.89
C ARG A 21 6.41 5.14 -9.07
N VAL A 22 7.05 4.27 -8.28
CA VAL A 22 6.38 3.34 -7.36
C VAL A 22 5.60 4.13 -6.32
N PHE A 23 6.24 5.07 -5.63
CA PHE A 23 5.60 5.93 -4.63
C PHE A 23 4.38 6.66 -5.19
N LYS A 24 4.51 7.31 -6.36
CA LYS A 24 3.39 8.00 -7.01
C LYS A 24 2.25 7.04 -7.37
N THR A 25 2.58 5.84 -7.83
CA THR A 25 1.58 4.80 -8.11
C THR A 25 0.86 4.41 -6.83
N MET A 26 1.60 4.08 -5.77
CA MET A 26 1.04 3.62 -4.49
C MET A 26 0.10 4.64 -3.84
N ASN A 27 0.39 5.94 -3.92
CA ASN A 27 -0.50 7.01 -3.43
C ASN A 27 -1.89 7.01 -4.10
N GLY A 28 -2.04 6.41 -5.29
CA GLY A 28 -3.35 6.26 -5.93
C GLY A 28 -4.15 5.04 -5.45
N PHE A 29 -3.54 4.14 -4.67
CA PHE A 29 -4.13 2.86 -4.27
C PHE A 29 -4.23 2.65 -2.75
N GLY A 30 -3.57 3.48 -1.94
CA GLY A 30 -3.67 3.38 -0.49
C GLY A 30 -2.97 4.50 0.25
N GLU A 31 -2.95 4.36 1.55
CA GLU A 31 -2.43 5.33 2.50
C GLU A 31 -0.95 5.05 2.80
N TRP A 32 -0.15 6.11 2.84
CA TRP A 32 1.29 6.01 3.08
C TRP A 32 1.57 5.91 4.58
N LEU A 33 2.07 4.75 5.04
CA LEU A 33 2.33 4.48 6.45
C LEU A 33 3.76 4.87 6.87
N GLN A 34 4.72 4.47 6.05
CA GLN A 34 6.15 4.69 6.27
C GLN A 34 6.83 4.74 4.90
N LEU A 35 8.07 5.24 4.84
CA LEU A 35 8.83 5.44 3.61
C LEU A 35 8.63 4.35 2.53
N SER A 36 8.63 3.08 2.94
CA SER A 36 8.50 1.91 2.06
C SER A 36 7.27 1.04 2.36
N VAL A 37 6.24 1.58 3.01
CA VAL A 37 5.06 0.82 3.47
C VAL A 37 3.77 1.59 3.18
N PHE A 38 2.81 0.92 2.55
CA PHE A 38 1.47 1.41 2.28
C PHE A 38 0.41 0.45 2.82
N GLN A 39 -0.71 1.00 3.28
CA GLN A 39 -1.92 0.24 3.55
C GLN A 39 -2.95 0.51 2.47
N CYS A 40 -3.40 -0.54 1.78
CA CYS A 40 -4.35 -0.43 0.69
C CYS A 40 -5.63 -1.19 1.03
N ARG A 41 -6.79 -0.58 0.79
CA ARG A 41 -8.08 -1.29 0.75
C ARG A 41 -8.47 -1.48 -0.70
N LEU A 42 -8.41 -2.73 -1.17
CA LEU A 42 -8.52 -3.05 -2.59
C LEU A 42 -9.57 -4.12 -2.83
N SER A 43 -10.42 -3.89 -3.84
CA SER A 43 -11.17 -4.96 -4.48
C SER A 43 -10.22 -5.81 -5.34
N LYS A 44 -10.66 -7.02 -5.73
CA LYS A 44 -9.89 -7.89 -6.64
C LYS A 44 -9.42 -7.17 -7.90
N ARG A 45 -10.30 -6.38 -8.52
CA ARG A 45 -9.99 -5.60 -9.72
C ARG A 45 -8.90 -4.56 -9.46
N ARG A 46 -9.01 -3.77 -8.38
CA ARG A 46 -7.99 -2.76 -8.06
C ARG A 46 -6.66 -3.40 -7.66
N ARG A 47 -6.67 -4.57 -7.01
CA ARG A 47 -5.44 -5.32 -6.72
C ARG A 47 -4.73 -5.74 -8.00
N ALA A 48 -5.45 -6.31 -8.97
CA ALA A 48 -4.87 -6.68 -10.26
C ALA A 48 -4.32 -5.46 -11.02
N GLU A 49 -5.04 -4.34 -10.98
CA GLU A 49 -4.59 -3.08 -11.59
C GLU A 49 -3.31 -2.54 -10.93
N LEU A 50 -3.24 -2.55 -9.59
CA LEU A 50 -2.04 -2.17 -8.85
C LEU A 50 -0.85 -3.06 -9.24
N GLU A 51 -1.06 -4.37 -9.24
CA GLU A 51 -0.04 -5.36 -9.56
C GLU A 51 0.52 -5.15 -10.97
N ALA A 52 -0.36 -4.95 -11.97
CA ALA A 52 0.05 -4.67 -13.34
C ALA A 52 0.91 -3.40 -13.44
N ARG A 53 0.44 -2.28 -12.85
CA ARG A 53 1.18 -1.01 -12.87
C ARG A 53 2.54 -1.12 -12.18
N LEU A 54 2.63 -1.86 -11.08
CA LEU A 54 3.91 -2.07 -10.40
C LEU A 54 4.86 -2.93 -11.23
N ARG A 55 4.36 -3.99 -11.89
CA ARG A 55 5.15 -4.81 -12.81
C ARG A 55 5.78 -4.01 -13.96
N ASP A 56 5.10 -2.98 -14.45
CA ASP A 56 5.63 -2.07 -15.49
C ASP A 56 6.69 -1.08 -14.99
N ILE A 57 6.81 -0.90 -13.67
CA ILE A 57 7.74 0.05 -13.06
C ILE A 57 8.98 -0.67 -12.51
N ILE A 58 8.78 -1.81 -11.85
CA ILE A 58 9.85 -2.51 -11.13
C ILE A 58 10.81 -3.23 -12.06
N LYS A 59 12.07 -3.32 -11.64
CA LYS A 59 13.10 -4.09 -12.34
C LYS A 59 13.37 -5.40 -11.61
N VAL A 60 13.04 -6.50 -12.27
CA VAL A 60 13.30 -7.86 -11.78
C VAL A 60 14.79 -8.03 -11.44
N GLY A 61 15.06 -8.58 -10.26
CA GLY A 61 16.42 -8.82 -9.75
C GLY A 61 17.10 -7.60 -9.10
N GLN A 62 16.46 -6.43 -9.11
CA GLN A 62 16.96 -5.24 -8.41
C GLN A 62 15.96 -4.66 -7.42
N ASP A 63 14.67 -4.79 -7.73
CA ASP A 63 13.58 -4.24 -6.94
C ASP A 63 12.74 -5.38 -6.37
N HIS A 64 12.18 -5.16 -5.18
CA HIS A 64 11.32 -6.11 -4.51
C HIS A 64 10.07 -5.42 -3.98
N VAL A 65 8.90 -6.03 -4.18
CA VAL A 65 7.63 -5.56 -3.68
C VAL A 65 6.90 -6.75 -3.07
N MET A 66 6.41 -6.59 -1.83
CA MET A 66 5.56 -7.58 -1.18
C MET A 66 4.14 -7.02 -1.06
N VAL A 67 3.15 -7.85 -1.42
CA VAL A 67 1.72 -7.54 -1.24
C VAL A 67 1.17 -8.57 -0.26
N ILE A 68 0.88 -8.13 0.95
CA ILE A 68 0.48 -8.98 2.08
C ILE A 68 -1.01 -8.77 2.32
N ASP A 69 -1.80 -9.82 2.15
CA ASP A 69 -3.24 -9.81 2.41
C ASP A 69 -3.50 -10.01 3.91
N ILE A 70 -4.13 -9.02 4.55
CA ILE A 70 -4.41 -9.04 6.00
C ILE A 70 -5.83 -9.56 6.29
N GLY A 71 -6.72 -9.57 5.29
CA GLY A 71 -8.09 -10.03 5.46
C GLY A 71 -9.16 -9.06 4.92
N PRO A 72 -10.44 -9.37 5.17
CA PRO A 72 -11.57 -8.52 4.77
C PRO A 72 -11.47 -7.11 5.37
N ALA A 73 -11.67 -6.07 4.54
CA ALA A 73 -11.39 -4.69 4.93
C ALA A 73 -12.31 -4.14 6.05
N ASP A 74 -13.47 -4.74 6.23
CA ASP A 74 -14.51 -4.37 7.20
C ASP A 74 -14.40 -5.12 8.54
N LYS A 75 -13.61 -6.20 8.60
CA LYS A 75 -13.53 -7.10 9.77
C LYS A 75 -12.13 -7.27 10.33
N THR A 76 -11.16 -6.51 9.81
CA THR A 76 -9.75 -6.68 10.14
C THR A 76 -9.23 -5.42 10.82
N ASP A 77 -8.94 -5.54 12.11
CA ASP A 77 -8.21 -4.54 12.89
C ASP A 77 -6.71 -4.83 12.80
N ILE A 78 -5.94 -3.83 12.37
CA ILE A 78 -4.48 -3.95 12.28
C ILE A 78 -3.87 -3.39 13.55
N ALA A 79 -3.24 -4.25 14.34
CA ALA A 79 -2.43 -3.81 15.47
C ALA A 79 -1.12 -3.21 14.95
N ILE A 80 -0.92 -1.91 15.15
CA ILE A 80 0.30 -1.19 14.77
C ILE A 80 1.01 -0.72 16.02
N MET A 81 2.30 -1.04 16.11
CA MET A 81 3.21 -0.51 17.13
C MET A 81 4.31 0.27 16.42
N SER A 82 4.59 1.48 16.89
CA SER A 82 5.69 2.32 16.39
C SER A 82 6.74 2.55 17.47
N ILE A 83 8.00 2.57 17.05
CA ILE A 83 9.15 2.87 17.91
C ILE A 83 9.87 4.09 17.30
N GLY A 84 10.19 5.09 18.13
CA GLY A 84 10.90 6.30 17.71
C GLY A 84 9.97 7.45 17.30
N LYS A 85 9.31 7.37 16.14
CA LYS A 85 8.33 8.39 15.70
C LYS A 85 6.90 7.97 16.08
N PRO A 86 6.02 8.91 16.46
CA PRO A 86 4.62 8.59 16.69
C PRO A 86 3.98 8.12 15.37
N TYR A 87 3.18 7.07 15.46
CA TYR A 87 2.28 6.67 14.37
C TYR A 87 0.91 7.28 14.66
N ALA A 88 0.48 8.22 13.83
CA ALA A 88 -0.90 8.68 13.86
C ALA A 88 -1.76 7.61 13.17
N THR A 89 -2.74 7.08 13.88
CA THR A 89 -3.73 6.18 13.28
C THR A 89 -4.33 6.86 12.06
N ILE A 90 -4.47 6.13 10.95
CA ILE A 90 -5.21 6.62 9.79
C ILE A 90 -6.68 6.76 10.21
N GLU A 91 -7.05 7.94 10.68
CA GLU A 91 -8.45 8.29 10.90
C GLU A 91 -9.09 8.63 9.56
N ARG A 92 -10.14 7.90 9.20
CA ARG A 92 -11.00 8.30 8.09
C ARG A 92 -11.79 9.52 8.53
N GLN A 93 -11.37 10.70 8.10
CA GLN A 93 -12.29 11.83 8.03
C GLN A 93 -12.99 11.78 6.68
N ALA A 94 -14.32 11.68 6.70
CA ALA A 94 -15.11 11.92 5.51
C ALA A 94 -14.90 13.39 5.13
N ILE A 95 -14.16 13.65 4.06
CA ILE A 95 -14.07 14.99 3.49
C ILE A 95 -15.41 15.22 2.77
N VAL A 96 -16.31 15.94 3.43
CA VAL A 96 -17.50 16.50 2.77
C VAL A 96 -17.02 17.72 1.99
N ILE A 97 -17.11 17.65 0.66
CA ILE A 97 -16.89 18.78 -0.26
C ILE A 97 -18.26 19.27 -0.72
#